data_AF-A0A961V6B0-F1
#
_entry.id   AF-A0A961V6B0-F1
#
_cell.length_a   1.000
_cell.length_b   1.000
_cell.length_c   1.000
_cell.angle_alpha   90.00
_cell.angle_beta   90.00
_cell.angle_gamma   90.00
#
_symmetry.space_group_name_H-M   'P 1'
#
loop_
_entity.id
_entity.type
_entity.pdbx_description
1 polymer ?
#
loop_
_entity_poly.entity_id
_entity_poly.type
_entity_poly.pdbx_seq_one_letter_code
_entity_poly.pdbx_strand_id
1 'polypeptide(L)'
;LGISMIGVCEAFVLAERLGLDAQALFDISSKSSGQCWSLTSYCPVPGPVPTSPANRGYQPGFTAAMMWKDLKLAQDAAGATGAATPLGAHASSLYGDFCNGGQAQTDFSGIIGMLSGRSE
;
A
#
# COMPACT_ATOMS: atom_id res chain seq x y z
N LEU A 1 -3.19 -3.93 -7.70
CA LEU A 1 -3.59 -3.46 -6.36
C LEU A 1 -2.38 -3.21 -5.46
N GLY A 2 -1.57 -4.23 -5.12
CA GLY A 2 -0.39 -4.06 -4.25
C GLY A 2 0.61 -2.98 -4.72
N ILE A 3 0.95 -2.94 -6.02
CA ILE A 3 1.85 -1.93 -6.59
C ILE A 3 1.35 -0.50 -6.34
N SER A 4 0.09 -0.23 -6.71
CA SER A 4 -0.51 1.10 -6.54
C SER A 4 -0.65 1.49 -5.07
N MET A 5 -0.95 0.54 -4.18
CA MET A 5 -0.98 0.82 -2.74
C MET A 5 0.38 1.25 -2.22
N ILE A 6 1.45 0.51 -2.56
CA ILE A 6 2.82 0.87 -2.19
C ILE A 6 3.18 2.26 -2.72
N GLY A 7 2.91 2.53 -4.01
CA GLY A 7 3.20 3.83 -4.60
C GLY A 7 2.43 4.99 -3.94
N VAL A 8 1.17 4.78 -3.54
CA VAL A 8 0.40 5.77 -2.76
C VAL A 8 1.00 5.95 -1.37
N CYS A 9 1.40 4.87 -0.69
CA CYS A 9 2.07 4.96 0.61
C CYS A 9 3.37 5.76 0.52
N GLU A 10 4.22 5.48 -0.46
CA GLU A 10 5.45 6.22 -0.72
C GLU A 10 5.19 7.71 -0.99
N ALA A 11 4.16 8.03 -1.79
CA ALA A 11 3.78 9.41 -2.06
C ALA A 11 3.37 10.17 -0.79
N PHE A 12 2.57 9.55 0.08
CA PHE A 12 2.18 10.15 1.37
C PHE A 12 3.36 10.29 2.33
N VAL A 13 4.22 9.28 2.43
CA VAL A 13 5.44 9.36 3.26
C VAL A 13 6.35 10.48 2.76
N LEU A 14 6.56 10.59 1.45
CA LEU A 14 7.35 11.67 0.87
C LEU A 14 6.74 13.04 1.15
N ALA A 15 5.43 13.18 0.97
CA ALA A 15 4.72 14.43 1.26
C ALA A 15 4.87 14.84 2.73
N GLU A 16 4.73 13.89 3.66
CA GLU A 16 4.97 14.15 5.08
C GLU A 16 6.42 14.62 5.34
N ARG A 17 7.42 13.98 4.73
CA ARG A 17 8.83 14.38 4.87
C ARG A 17 9.11 15.77 4.28
N LEU A 18 8.31 16.20 3.31
CA LEU A 18 8.34 17.54 2.73
C LEU A 18 7.53 18.57 3.54
N GLY A 19 6.86 18.16 4.63
CA GLY A 19 6.00 19.03 5.44
C GLY A 19 4.69 19.40 4.75
N LEU A 20 4.25 18.60 3.77
CA LEU A 20 2.98 18.79 3.08
C LEU A 20 1.84 18.15 3.85
N ASP A 21 0.69 18.81 3.83
CA ASP A 21 -0.53 18.29 4.42
C ASP A 21 -1.10 17.10 3.61
N ALA A 22 -1.52 16.06 4.33
CA ALA A 22 -2.03 14.83 3.72
C ALA A 22 -3.36 15.06 2.99
N GLN A 23 -4.24 15.92 3.51
CA GLN A 23 -5.50 16.25 2.84
C GLN A 23 -5.23 17.03 1.54
N ALA A 24 -4.29 17.97 1.57
CA ALA A 24 -3.88 18.72 0.38
C ALA A 24 -3.32 17.80 -0.73
N LEU A 25 -2.46 16.84 -0.37
CA LEU A 25 -1.99 15.84 -1.34
C LEU A 25 -3.16 15.01 -1.90
N PHE A 26 -4.04 14.52 -1.02
CA PHE A 26 -5.19 13.73 -1.43
C PHE A 26 -6.10 14.51 -2.40
N ASP A 27 -6.42 15.77 -2.09
CA ASP A 27 -7.33 16.61 -2.88
C ASP A 27 -6.81 16.85 -4.30
N ILE A 28 -5.49 17.00 -4.45
CA ILE A 28 -4.83 17.20 -5.76
C ILE A 28 -4.72 15.88 -6.50
N SER A 29 -4.14 14.85 -5.87
CA SER A 29 -3.83 13.58 -6.51
C SER A 29 -5.09 12.79 -6.88
N SER A 30 -6.18 12.92 -6.11
CA SER A 30 -7.47 12.27 -6.40
C SER A 30 -8.18 12.81 -7.64
N LYS A 31 -7.78 14.00 -8.12
CA LYS A 31 -8.32 14.66 -9.31
C LYS A 31 -7.31 14.74 -10.46
N SER A 32 -6.15 14.12 -10.29
CA SER A 32 -5.03 14.18 -11.24
C SER A 32 -4.69 12.79 -11.77
N SER A 33 -3.61 12.68 -12.55
CA SER A 33 -3.14 11.42 -13.15
C SER A 33 -2.67 10.37 -12.13
N GLY A 34 -2.41 10.76 -10.88
CA GLY A 34 -2.05 9.85 -9.79
C GLY A 34 -3.24 9.13 -9.15
N GLN A 35 -4.46 9.38 -9.63
CA GLN A 35 -5.67 8.77 -9.08
C GLN A 35 -5.66 7.26 -9.27
N CYS A 36 -5.96 6.54 -8.19
CA CYS A 36 -6.28 5.12 -8.22
C CYS A 36 -7.19 4.75 -7.04
N TRP A 37 -7.72 3.53 -7.04
CA TRP A 37 -8.59 3.05 -5.97
C TRP A 37 -7.93 3.10 -4.58
N SER A 38 -6.64 2.75 -4.49
CA SER A 38 -5.86 2.82 -3.24
C SER A 38 -5.79 4.24 -2.67
N LEU A 39 -5.85 5.26 -3.52
CA LEU A 39 -5.94 6.64 -3.08
C LEU A 39 -7.36 6.99 -2.66
N THR A 40 -8.34 6.89 -3.57
CA THR A 40 -9.66 7.52 -3.39
C THR A 40 -10.63 6.73 -2.51
N SER A 41 -10.44 5.43 -2.38
CA SER A 41 -11.36 4.55 -1.64
C SER A 41 -10.70 3.83 -0.46
N TYR A 42 -9.36 3.81 -0.44
CA TYR A 42 -8.60 3.01 0.52
C TYR A 42 -7.34 3.72 1.03
N CYS A 43 -7.43 5.05 1.17
CA CYS A 43 -6.31 5.93 1.49
C CYS A 43 -5.49 5.39 2.69
N PRO A 44 -4.17 5.20 2.56
CA PRO A 44 -3.36 4.58 3.61
C PRO A 44 -3.03 5.51 4.78
N VAL A 45 -3.44 6.78 4.73
CA VAL A 45 -3.29 7.73 5.84
C VAL A 45 -4.65 8.02 6.50
N PRO A 46 -4.71 8.20 7.83
CA PRO A 46 -5.94 8.60 8.52
C PRO A 46 -6.43 9.98 8.07
N GLY A 47 -7.75 10.18 8.01
CA GLY A 47 -8.39 11.46 7.66
C GLY A 47 -9.10 11.46 6.30
N PRO A 48 -8.37 11.49 5.16
CA PRO A 48 -8.97 11.80 3.85
C PRO A 48 -10.11 10.90 3.39
N VAL A 49 -10.07 9.62 3.79
CA VAL A 49 -11.14 8.65 3.53
C VAL A 49 -11.59 8.05 4.86
N PRO A 50 -12.67 8.55 5.49
CA PRO A 50 -13.06 8.14 6.85
C PRO A 50 -13.32 6.63 7.03
N THR A 51 -13.73 5.94 5.96
CA THR A 51 -14.02 4.51 5.97
C THR A 51 -12.78 3.62 5.79
N SER A 52 -11.62 4.19 5.47
CA SER A 52 -10.37 3.46 5.26
C SER A 52 -9.90 2.76 6.55
N PRO A 53 -9.26 1.56 6.45
CA PRO A 53 -8.61 0.91 7.59
C PRO A 53 -7.62 1.78 8.36
N ALA A 54 -6.98 2.76 7.70
CA ALA A 54 -6.04 3.68 8.35
C ALA A 54 -6.65 4.40 9.56
N ASN A 55 -7.97 4.68 9.55
CA ASN A 55 -8.66 5.36 10.65
C ASN A 55 -8.99 4.45 11.85
N ARG A 56 -8.73 3.14 11.75
CA ARG A 56 -9.04 2.14 12.77
C ARG A 56 -7.83 1.26 13.10
N GLY A 57 -6.64 1.87 13.09
CA GLY A 57 -5.38 1.18 13.41
C GLY A 57 -5.08 0.02 12.47
N TYR A 58 -5.40 0.17 11.18
CA TYR A 58 -5.20 -0.86 10.15
C TYR A 58 -5.83 -2.22 10.49
N GLN A 59 -6.93 -2.23 11.25
CA GLN A 59 -7.75 -3.44 11.39
C GLN A 59 -8.20 -3.93 10.01
N PRO A 60 -7.94 -5.20 9.68
CA PRO A 60 -7.95 -5.67 8.30
C PRO A 60 -9.35 -5.65 7.69
N GLY A 61 -9.47 -5.01 6.53
CA GLY A 61 -10.47 -5.39 5.53
C GLY A 61 -9.90 -6.48 4.62
N PHE A 62 -8.63 -6.35 4.26
CA PHE A 62 -7.87 -7.34 3.50
C PHE A 62 -6.45 -7.45 4.07
N THR A 63 -6.10 -8.62 4.64
CA THR A 63 -4.82 -8.79 5.35
C THR A 63 -3.62 -8.73 4.41
N ALA A 64 -2.48 -8.28 4.93
CA ALA A 64 -1.20 -8.30 4.24
C ALA A 64 -0.81 -9.72 3.79
N ALA A 65 -1.12 -10.75 4.60
CA ALA A 65 -0.90 -12.14 4.22
C ALA A 65 -1.70 -12.55 2.97
N MET A 66 -2.95 -12.11 2.84
CA MET A 66 -3.75 -12.38 1.63
C MET A 66 -3.17 -11.65 0.41
N MET A 67 -2.76 -10.39 0.58
CA MET A 67 -2.10 -9.63 -0.49
C MET A 67 -0.80 -10.30 -0.95
N TRP A 68 0.04 -10.73 -0.01
CA TRP A 68 1.29 -11.41 -0.33
C TRP A 68 1.04 -12.74 -1.05
N LYS A 69 0.07 -13.54 -0.57
CA LYS A 69 -0.35 -14.78 -1.22
C LYS A 69 -0.79 -14.54 -2.67
N ASP A 70 -1.62 -13.53 -2.93
CA ASP A 70 -2.07 -13.20 -4.28
C ASP A 70 -0.92 -12.70 -5.18
N LEU A 71 0.02 -11.93 -4.62
CA LEU A 71 1.22 -11.50 -5.36
C LEU A 71 2.13 -12.67 -5.72
N LYS A 72 2.29 -13.67 -4.84
CA LYS A 72 3.04 -14.89 -5.15
C LYS A 72 2.39 -15.66 -6.31
N LEU A 73 1.07 -15.84 -6.28
CA LEU A 73 0.34 -16.46 -7.39
C LEU A 73 0.53 -15.70 -8.71
N ALA A 74 0.54 -14.36 -8.65
CA ALA A 74 0.82 -13.53 -9.83
C ALA A 74 2.26 -13.71 -10.35
N GLN A 75 3.24 -13.89 -9.46
CA GLN A 75 4.64 -14.17 -9.86
C GLN A 75 4.81 -15.57 -10.44
N ASP A 76 4.11 -16.59 -9.90
CA ASP A 76 4.11 -17.93 -10.47
C ASP A 76 3.54 -17.92 -11.91
N ALA A 77 2.43 -17.21 -12.12
CA ALA A 77 1.83 -17.04 -13.44
C ALA A 77 2.74 -16.26 -14.41
N ALA A 78 3.42 -15.22 -13.92
CA ALA A 78 4.41 -14.48 -14.71
C ALA A 78 5.58 -15.38 -15.14
N GLY A 79 6.09 -16.22 -14.24
CA GLY A 79 7.12 -17.21 -14.54
C GLY A 79 6.68 -18.25 -15.57
N ALA A 80 5.45 -18.75 -15.46
CA ALA A 80 4.89 -19.74 -16.39
C ALA A 80 4.65 -19.17 -17.81
N THR A 81 4.37 -17.87 -17.93
CA THR A 81 4.04 -17.20 -19.21
C THR A 81 5.20 -16.45 -19.83
N GLY A 82 6.30 -16.23 -19.09
CA GLY A 82 7.39 -15.36 -19.49
C GLY A 82 7.05 -13.87 -19.44
N ALA A 83 5.94 -13.48 -18.81
CA ALA A 83 5.55 -12.09 -18.69
C ALA A 83 6.46 -11.34 -17.69
N ALA A 84 7.08 -10.25 -18.13
CA ALA A 84 7.89 -9.41 -17.25
C ALA A 84 6.99 -8.59 -16.31
N THR A 85 7.07 -8.85 -15.00
CA THR A 85 6.30 -8.12 -13.97
C THR A 85 7.21 -7.49 -12.90
N PRO A 86 8.21 -6.66 -13.26
CA PRO A 86 9.23 -6.18 -12.32
C PRO A 86 8.66 -5.45 -11.09
N LEU A 87 7.65 -4.59 -11.29
CA LEU A 87 6.98 -3.90 -10.18
C LEU A 87 6.16 -4.87 -9.31
N GLY A 88 5.57 -5.91 -9.92
CA GLY A 88 4.85 -6.96 -9.21
C GLY A 88 5.77 -7.82 -8.35
N ALA A 89 6.94 -8.18 -8.89
CA ALA A 89 7.98 -8.89 -8.17
C ALA A 89 8.47 -8.08 -6.97
N HIS A 90 8.73 -6.79 -7.16
CA HIS A 90 9.17 -5.91 -6.08
C HIS A 90 8.08 -5.71 -5.03
N ALA A 91 6.82 -5.51 -5.43
CA ALA A 91 5.69 -5.46 -4.51
C ALA A 91 5.55 -6.76 -3.70
N SER A 92 5.73 -7.93 -4.34
CA SER A 92 5.71 -9.23 -3.66
C SER A 92 6.80 -9.34 -2.59
N SER A 93 8.01 -8.83 -2.89
CA SER A 93 9.11 -8.77 -1.92
C SER A 93 8.75 -7.90 -0.71
N LEU A 94 8.28 -6.66 -0.95
CA LEU A 94 7.93 -5.72 0.11
C LEU A 94 6.82 -6.24 1.02
N TYR A 95 5.78 -6.86 0.45
CA TYR A 95 4.73 -7.50 1.26
C TYR A 95 5.22 -8.75 2.00
N GLY A 96 6.21 -9.47 1.45
CA GLY A 96 6.88 -10.56 2.14
C GLY A 96 7.64 -10.06 3.37
N ASP A 97 8.45 -9.01 3.21
CA ASP A 97 9.18 -8.37 4.32
C ASP A 97 8.21 -7.86 5.40
N PHE A 98 7.12 -7.22 4.97
CA PHE A 98 6.07 -6.73 5.87
C PHE A 98 5.40 -7.87 6.67
N CYS A 99 5.04 -8.97 6.00
CA CYS A 99 4.46 -10.14 6.67
C CYS A 99 5.46 -10.81 7.63
N ASN A 100 6.71 -10.97 7.21
CA ASN A 100 7.78 -11.56 8.01
C ASN A 100 8.14 -10.69 9.22
N GLY A 101 7.92 -9.38 9.15
CA GLY A 101 8.00 -8.44 10.27
C GLY A 101 6.86 -8.53 11.29
N GLY A 102 6.00 -9.56 11.21
CA GLY A 102 4.91 -9.79 12.15
C GLY A 102 3.58 -9.13 11.79
N GLN A 103 3.52 -8.40 10.68
CA GLN A 103 2.33 -7.62 10.28
C GLN A 103 1.39 -8.37 9.33
N ALA A 104 1.50 -9.70 9.27
CA ALA A 104 0.74 -10.55 8.36
C ALA A 104 -0.80 -10.43 8.51
N GLN A 105 -1.28 -10.14 9.73
CA GLN A 105 -2.71 -9.98 10.03
C GLN A 105 -3.21 -8.53 9.94
N THR A 106 -2.30 -7.58 9.74
CA THR A 106 -2.64 -6.16 9.56
C THR A 106 -3.23 -5.95 8.17
N ASP A 107 -4.05 -4.92 8.00
CA ASP A 107 -4.50 -4.52 6.68
C ASP A 107 -3.32 -4.26 5.73
N PHE A 108 -3.45 -4.63 4.46
CA PHE A 108 -2.38 -4.45 3.48
C PHE A 108 -1.99 -2.97 3.23
N SER A 109 -2.86 -2.02 3.57
CA SER A 109 -2.54 -0.57 3.58
C SER A 109 -1.58 -0.17 4.71
N GLY A 110 -1.48 -0.99 5.77
CA GLY A 110 -0.59 -0.78 6.91
C GLY A 110 0.91 -0.84 6.57
N ILE A 111 1.26 -1.28 5.36
CA ILE A 111 2.65 -1.27 4.87
C ILE A 111 3.27 0.13 4.87
N ILE A 112 2.46 1.19 4.89
CA ILE A 112 2.92 2.57 5.07
C ILE A 112 3.74 2.75 6.36
N GLY A 113 3.42 2.03 7.44
CA GLY A 113 4.17 2.06 8.70
C GLY A 113 5.62 1.62 8.48
N MET A 114 5.81 0.47 7.83
CA MET A 114 7.12 -0.05 7.43
C MET A 114 7.88 0.94 6.54
N LEU A 115 7.22 1.52 5.53
CA LEU A 115 7.83 2.47 4.58
C LEU A 115 8.19 3.82 5.23
N SER A 116 7.43 4.25 6.23
CA SER A 116 7.69 5.50 6.95
C SER A 116 8.90 5.42 7.90
N GLY A 117 9.38 4.20 8.19
CA GLY A 117 10.41 3.93 9.19
C GLY A 117 9.90 4.07 10.63
N ARG A 118 8.57 4.06 10.83
CA ARG A 118 7.97 4.06 12.16
C ARG A 118 7.91 2.63 12.67
N SER A 119 8.56 2.39 13.80
CA SER A 119 8.32 1.18 14.58
C SER A 119 7.04 1.46 15.38
N GLU A 120 5.96 0.73 15.11
CA GLU A 120 4.80 0.71 16.02
C GLU A 120 5.15 -0.07 17.29
#